data_AF-A0AA39S152-F1
#
_entry.id   AF-A0AA39S152-F1
#
_cell.length_a   1.000
_cell.length_b   1.000
_cell.length_c   1.000
_cell.angle_alpha   90.00
_cell.angle_beta   90.00
_cell.angle_gamma   90.00
#
_symmetry.space_group_name_H-M   'P 1'
#
loop_
_entity.id
_entity.type
_entity.pdbx_description
1 polymer ?
#
loop_
_entity_poly.entity_id
_entity_poly.type
_entity_poly.pdbx_seq_one_letter_code
_entity_poly.pdbx_strand_id
1 'polypeptide(L)'
;MLYLITESNYLLWSAQLRPFLIGHGLYKFVDGSAPAPAPSITSAAATETESSTPNPAYLSWFQQDQLVVSYIVATLTEPMLSLVVGKSTAFEMWTSLNESFSQLSVANAANIRFQLMDMTKGTKTVSAYLQHAKSRSDTM
;
A
#
# COMPACT_ATOMS: atom_id res chain seq x y z
N MET A 1 11.46 -13.34 10.11
CA MET A 1 12.19 -12.79 8.94
C MET A 1 11.17 -11.99 8.15
N LEU A 2 11.19 -10.66 8.25
CA LEU A 2 10.27 -9.80 7.51
C LEU A 2 10.73 -9.82 6.04
N TYR A 3 9.90 -10.35 5.15
CA TYR A 3 10.18 -10.36 3.73
C TYR A 3 10.10 -8.93 3.20
N LEU A 4 11.18 -8.48 2.56
CA LEU A 4 11.24 -7.19 1.88
C LEU A 4 10.29 -7.19 0.67
N ILE A 5 9.48 -6.14 0.53
CA ILE A 5 8.43 -6.06 -0.50
C ILE A 5 9.02 -5.65 -1.85
N THR A 6 8.68 -6.37 -2.90
CA THR A 6 8.94 -6.03 -4.29
C THR A 6 7.61 -5.77 -5.01
N GLU A 7 7.66 -5.18 -6.20
CA GLU A 7 6.43 -4.85 -6.91
C GLU A 7 5.53 -6.07 -7.21
N SER A 8 6.16 -7.24 -7.34
CA SER A 8 5.49 -8.51 -7.62
C SER A 8 4.86 -9.18 -6.39
N ASN A 9 5.17 -8.75 -5.17
CA ASN A 9 4.74 -9.44 -3.94
C ASN A 9 3.77 -8.63 -3.06
N TYR A 10 3.36 -7.43 -3.49
CA TYR A 10 2.48 -6.55 -2.73
C TYR A 10 1.18 -7.20 -2.23
N LEU A 11 0.50 -7.99 -3.07
CA LEU A 11 -0.74 -8.67 -2.68
C LEU A 11 -0.51 -9.68 -1.55
N LEU A 12 0.61 -10.40 -1.59
CA LEU A 12 0.98 -11.34 -0.54
C LEU A 12 1.37 -10.59 0.74
N TRP A 13 2.16 -9.52 0.61
CA TRP A 13 2.53 -8.68 1.73
C TRP A 13 1.32 -8.08 2.44
N SER A 14 0.39 -7.47 1.69
CA SER A 14 -0.80 -6.85 2.27
C SER A 14 -1.70 -7.88 2.96
N ALA A 15 -1.79 -9.10 2.42
CA ALA A 15 -2.49 -10.22 3.05
C ALA A 15 -1.80 -10.72 4.33
N GLN A 16 -0.48 -10.59 4.45
CA GLN A 16 0.27 -10.96 5.66
C GLN A 16 0.26 -9.87 6.73
N LEU A 17 0.37 -8.60 6.33
CA LEU A 17 0.42 -7.47 7.25
C LEU A 17 -0.96 -7.15 7.85
N ARG A 18 -2.04 -7.37 7.09
CA ARG A 18 -3.41 -7.11 7.57
C ARG A 18 -3.75 -7.90 8.85
N PRO A 19 -3.60 -9.24 8.94
CA PRO A 19 -3.85 -9.99 10.18
C PRO A 19 -3.00 -9.51 11.36
N PHE A 20 -1.74 -9.15 11.10
CA PHE A 20 -0.84 -8.61 12.14
C PHE A 20 -1.38 -7.29 12.72
N LEU A 21 -1.79 -6.36 11.85
CA LEU A 21 -2.36 -5.08 12.27
C LEU A 21 -3.72 -5.24 12.97
N ILE A 22 -4.57 -6.16 12.47
CA ILE A 22 -5.86 -6.46 13.09
C ILE A 22 -5.65 -7.05 14.49
N GLY A 23 -4.73 -8.01 14.65
CA GLY A 23 -4.45 -8.65 15.94
C GLY A 23 -3.96 -7.67 17.02
N HIS A 24 -3.35 -6.56 16.61
CA HIS A 24 -2.90 -5.49 17.52
C HIS A 24 -3.88 -4.31 17.61
N GLY A 25 -5.03 -4.35 16.94
CA GLY A 25 -5.98 -3.23 16.91
C GLY A 25 -5.47 -1.97 16.21
N LEU A 26 -4.46 -2.12 15.34
CA LEU A 26 -3.79 -1.04 14.61
C LEU A 26 -4.34 -0.84 13.20
N TYR A 27 -5.14 -1.78 12.69
CA TYR A 27 -5.71 -1.68 11.34
C TYR A 27 -6.59 -0.44 11.13
N LYS A 28 -7.16 0.10 12.23
CA LYS A 28 -7.96 1.34 12.26
C LYS A 28 -7.23 2.60 11.74
N PHE A 29 -5.90 2.59 11.75
CA PHE A 29 -5.07 3.68 11.23
C PHE A 29 -4.83 3.57 9.72
N VAL A 30 -5.06 2.38 9.16
CA VAL A 30 -4.82 2.05 7.75
C VAL A 30 -6.10 2.11 6.93
N ASP A 31 -7.22 1.68 7.50
CA ASP A 31 -8.53 1.74 6.83
C ASP A 31 -9.24 3.10 6.95
N GLY A 32 -8.69 4.00 7.78
CA GLY A 32 -9.26 5.32 8.03
C GLY A 32 -10.40 5.35 9.05
N SER A 33 -10.70 4.23 9.73
CA SER A 33 -11.75 4.14 10.74
C SER A 33 -11.46 4.97 12.00
N ALA A 34 -10.19 5.31 12.26
CA ALA A 34 -9.76 6.19 13.35
C ALA A 34 -9.14 7.49 12.80
N PRO A 35 -9.95 8.51 12.45
CA PRO A 35 -9.42 9.79 11.96
C PRO A 35 -8.63 10.53 13.04
N ALA A 36 -7.67 11.36 12.61
CA ALA A 36 -6.85 12.16 13.50
C ALA A 36 -7.71 13.16 14.31
N PRO A 37 -7.59 13.18 15.65
CA PRO A 37 -8.20 14.21 16.48
C PRO A 37 -7.64 15.60 16.15
N ALA A 38 -8.38 16.66 16.49
CA ALA A 38 -7.88 18.03 16.33
C ALA A 38 -6.58 18.22 17.13
N PRO A 39 -5.53 18.86 16.56
CA PRO A 39 -4.23 18.99 17.22
C PRO A 39 -4.24 19.92 18.44
N SER A 40 -5.20 20.85 18.50
CA SER A 40 -5.37 21.77 19.62
C SER A 40 -6.82 21.82 20.10
N ILE A 41 -7.01 22.11 21.39
CA ILE A 41 -8.31 22.33 22.02
C ILE A 41 -8.39 23.80 22.44
N THR A 42 -9.45 24.49 22.02
CA THR A 42 -9.80 25.83 22.49
C THR A 42 -10.62 25.70 23.77
N SER A 43 -10.08 26.14 24.91
CA SER A 43 -10.83 26.14 26.17
C SER A 43 -11.87 27.26 26.16
N ALA A 44 -13.16 26.91 26.14
CA ALA A 44 -14.28 27.85 26.22
C ALA A 44 -14.56 28.31 27.67
N ALA A 45 -13.53 28.40 28.53
CA ALA A 45 -13.66 28.90 29.88
C ALA A 45 -13.18 30.36 29.94
N ALA A 46 -14.14 31.26 29.74
CA ALA A 46 -14.17 32.69 30.09
C ALA A 46 -12.88 33.31 30.68
N THR A 47 -12.00 33.87 29.84
CA THR A 47 -11.31 35.17 30.02
C THR A 47 -10.30 35.38 28.89
N GLU A 48 -10.62 36.29 27.95
CA GLU A 48 -9.79 37.14 27.06
C GLU A 48 -8.37 36.73 26.59
N THR A 49 -7.96 35.48 26.70
CA THR A 49 -6.70 34.98 26.13
C THR A 49 -6.96 33.61 25.50
N GLU A 50 -7.02 33.58 24.18
CA GLU A 50 -7.11 32.36 23.37
C GLU A 50 -5.84 31.52 23.55
N SER A 51 -5.76 30.80 24.67
CA SER A 51 -4.70 29.83 24.91
C SER A 51 -5.05 28.53 24.19
N SER A 52 -4.49 28.37 22.98
CA SER A 52 -4.53 27.11 22.24
C SER A 52 -3.71 26.06 22.99
N THR A 53 -4.38 25.06 23.57
CA THR A 53 -3.70 23.98 24.30
C THR A 53 -3.55 22.75 23.41
N PRO A 54 -2.38 22.07 23.39
CA PRO A 54 -2.19 20.84 22.62
C PRO A 54 -3.17 19.74 23.06
N ASN A 55 -3.76 19.02 22.10
CA ASN A 55 -4.67 17.93 22.39
C ASN A 55 -3.92 16.63 22.74
N PRO A 56 -4.01 16.11 23.98
CA PRO A 56 -3.36 14.85 24.36
C PRO A 56 -3.92 13.64 23.57
N ALA A 57 -5.17 13.70 23.11
CA ALA A 57 -5.75 12.66 22.25
C ALA A 57 -5.09 12.63 20.87
N TYR A 58 -4.71 13.79 20.31
CA TYR A 58 -3.95 13.84 19.06
C TYR A 58 -2.56 13.24 19.24
N LEU A 59 -1.87 13.57 20.34
CA LEU A 59 -0.53 13.04 20.61
C LEU A 59 -0.53 11.50 20.72
N SER A 60 -1.47 10.94 21.48
CA SER A 60 -1.60 9.48 21.65
C SER A 60 -2.01 8.78 20.36
N TRP A 61 -2.93 9.37 19.59
CA TRP A 61 -3.28 8.90 18.25
C TRP A 61 -2.06 8.90 17.33
N PHE A 62 -1.30 9.99 17.30
CA PHE A 62 -0.14 10.16 16.44
C PHE A 62 0.97 9.16 16.79
N GLN A 63 1.22 8.92 18.07
CA GLN A 63 2.18 7.89 18.51
C GLN A 63 1.80 6.50 17.98
N GLN A 64 0.52 6.13 18.05
CA GLN A 64 0.05 4.84 17.53
C GLN A 64 0.12 4.76 16.00
N ASP A 65 -0.27 5.83 15.31
CA ASP A 65 -0.13 5.94 13.85
C ASP A 65 1.34 5.79 13.41
N GLN A 66 2.27 6.46 14.11
CA GLN A 66 3.70 6.37 13.80
C GLN A 66 4.30 4.99 14.05
N LEU A 67 3.76 4.20 14.99
CA LEU A 67 4.13 2.79 15.12
C LEU A 67 3.75 2.02 13.84
N VAL A 68 2.55 2.23 13.31
CA VAL A 68 2.13 1.60 12.05
C VAL A 68 2.98 2.05 10.87
N VAL A 69 3.28 3.35 10.78
CA VAL A 69 4.22 3.88 9.78
C VAL A 69 5.57 3.16 9.88
N SER A 70 6.12 3.01 11.08
CA SER A 70 7.39 2.32 11.29
C SER A 70 7.35 0.86 10.81
N TYR A 71 6.24 0.15 11.06
CA TYR A 71 6.05 -1.23 10.58
C TYR A 71 5.98 -1.30 9.07
N ILE A 72 5.22 -0.40 8.43
CA ILE A 72 5.12 -0.33 6.97
C ILE A 72 6.51 -0.08 6.38
N VAL A 73 7.18 0.98 6.81
CA VAL A 73 8.53 1.37 6.35
C VAL A 73 9.55 0.24 6.55
N ALA A 74 9.53 -0.45 7.69
CA ALA A 74 10.43 -1.57 7.97
C ALA A 74 10.23 -2.79 7.06
N THR A 75 9.09 -2.90 6.38
CA THR A 75 8.79 -3.98 5.44
C THR A 75 9.04 -3.62 3.97
N LEU A 76 9.24 -2.34 3.66
CA LEU A 76 9.45 -1.86 2.30
C LEU A 76 10.91 -2.03 1.84
N THR A 77 11.10 -2.30 0.55
CA THR A 77 12.41 -2.12 -0.10
C THR A 77 12.64 -0.66 -0.49
N GLU A 78 13.88 -0.30 -0.76
CA GLU A 78 14.28 1.04 -1.22
C GLU A 78 13.44 1.61 -2.39
N PRO A 79 13.14 0.88 -3.48
CA PRO A 79 12.25 1.39 -4.52
C PRO A 79 10.82 1.64 -4.03
N MET A 80 10.33 0.85 -3.08
CA MET A 80 8.99 1.03 -2.52
C MET A 80 8.92 2.18 -1.53
N LEU A 81 10.03 2.51 -0.85
CA LEU A 81 10.12 3.69 0.00
C LEU A 81 9.90 4.98 -0.81
N SER A 82 10.32 5.01 -2.09
CA SER A 82 10.10 6.18 -2.96
C SER A 82 8.61 6.54 -3.14
N LEU A 83 7.72 5.54 -3.07
CA LEU A 83 6.26 5.70 -3.24
C LEU A 83 5.58 6.31 -2.01
N VAL A 84 6.25 6.30 -0.86
CA VAL A 84 5.72 6.80 0.41
C VAL A 84 6.44 8.05 0.92
N VAL A 85 7.41 8.57 0.16
CA VAL A 85 8.11 9.82 0.49
C VAL A 85 7.10 10.96 0.60
N GLY A 86 7.16 11.71 1.70
CA GLY A 86 6.28 12.84 1.97
C GLY A 86 4.90 12.46 2.51
N LYS A 87 4.58 11.17 2.67
CA LYS A 87 3.39 10.70 3.38
C LYS A 87 3.72 10.60 4.87
N SER A 88 2.90 11.22 5.71
CA SER A 88 3.21 11.35 7.14
C SER A 88 2.38 10.41 8.02
N THR A 89 1.29 9.86 7.49
CA THR A 89 0.38 8.98 8.22
C THR A 89 0.35 7.57 7.62
N ALA A 90 0.00 6.58 8.44
CA ALA A 90 -0.12 5.20 7.99
C ALA A 90 -1.17 5.05 6.89
N PHE A 91 -2.29 5.77 7.02
CA PHE A 91 -3.36 5.82 6.03
C PHE A 91 -2.86 6.29 4.65
N GLU A 92 -2.11 7.41 4.63
CA GLU A 92 -1.57 7.96 3.38
C GLU A 92 -0.55 7.01 2.74
N MET A 93 0.35 6.41 3.52
CA MET A 93 1.33 5.45 3.01
C MET A 93 0.64 4.22 2.42
N TRP A 94 -0.32 3.66 3.14
CA TRP A 94 -1.05 2.49 2.68
C TRP A 94 -1.85 2.75 1.40
N THR A 95 -2.53 3.90 1.33
CA THR A 95 -3.30 4.30 0.17
C THR A 95 -2.39 4.54 -1.04
N SER A 96 -1.27 5.24 -0.86
CA SER A 96 -0.27 5.47 -1.92
C SER A 96 0.23 4.16 -2.51
N LEU A 97 0.61 3.20 -1.64
CA LEU A 97 1.03 1.87 -2.08
C LEU A 97 -0.10 1.18 -2.87
N ASN A 98 -1.33 1.15 -2.34
CA ASN A 98 -2.46 0.51 -3.00
C ASN A 98 -2.76 1.12 -4.39
N GLU A 99 -2.65 2.43 -4.53
CA GLU A 99 -2.83 3.14 -5.80
C GLU A 99 -1.73 2.79 -6.81
N SER A 100 -0.46 2.84 -6.42
CA SER A 100 0.67 2.47 -7.29
C SER A 100 0.54 1.04 -7.80
N PHE A 101 0.14 0.10 -6.94
CA PHE A 101 -0.03 -1.30 -7.32
C PHE A 101 -1.26 -1.55 -8.19
N SER A 102 -2.35 -0.82 -7.94
CA SER A 102 -3.53 -0.85 -8.81
C SER A 102 -3.18 -0.35 -10.22
N GLN A 103 -2.40 0.73 -10.33
CA GLN A 103 -1.94 1.26 -11.61
C GLN A 103 -0.99 0.29 -12.33
N LEU A 104 -0.05 -0.33 -11.62
CA LEU A 104 0.86 -1.33 -12.19
C LEU A 104 0.12 -2.55 -12.73
N SER A 105 -0.89 -3.04 -12.00
CA SER A 105 -1.77 -4.12 -12.46
C SER A 105 -2.51 -3.77 -13.76
N VAL A 106 -3.06 -2.56 -13.85
CA VAL A 106 -3.75 -2.06 -15.06
C VAL A 106 -2.79 -1.92 -16.24
N ALA A 107 -1.59 -1.36 -16.01
CA ALA A 107 -0.56 -1.21 -17.03
C ALA A 107 -0.08 -2.58 -17.57
N ASN A 108 0.10 -3.56 -16.67
CA ASN A 108 0.46 -4.93 -17.04
C ASN A 108 -0.63 -5.57 -17.90
N ALA A 109 -1.90 -5.43 -17.53
CA ALA A 109 -3.02 -5.94 -18.32
C ALA A 109 -3.10 -5.28 -19.72
N ALA A 110 -2.87 -3.98 -19.80
CA ALA A 110 -2.82 -3.25 -21.07
C ALA A 110 -1.65 -3.70 -21.94
N ASN A 111 -0.45 -3.85 -21.37
CA ASN A 111 0.75 -4.33 -22.08
C ASN A 111 0.53 -5.75 -22.65
N ILE A 112 -0.07 -6.66 -21.88
CA ILE A 112 -0.43 -8.00 -22.38
C ILE A 112 -1.39 -7.90 -23.56
N ARG A 113 -2.41 -7.03 -23.48
CA ARG A 113 -3.34 -6.82 -24.61
C ARG A 113 -2.63 -6.26 -25.84
N PHE A 114 -1.74 -5.27 -25.67
CA PHE A 114 -0.96 -4.74 -26.78
C PHE A 114 -0.04 -5.78 -27.40
N GLN A 115 0.66 -6.58 -26.59
CA GLN A 115 1.47 -7.69 -27.10
C GLN A 115 0.64 -8.71 -27.87
N LEU A 116 -0.55 -9.08 -27.36
CA LEU A 116 -1.46 -9.97 -28.10
C LEU A 116 -1.91 -9.34 -29.42
N MET A 117 -2.26 -8.05 -29.43
CA MET A 117 -2.67 -7.33 -30.64
C MET A 117 -1.52 -7.18 -31.65
N ASP A 118 -0.32 -6.88 -31.19
CA ASP A 118 0.90 -6.77 -32.00
C ASP A 118 1.31 -8.13 -32.57
N MET A 119 1.28 -9.20 -31.74
CA MET A 119 1.50 -10.58 -32.18
C MET A 119 0.43 -11.06 -33.17
N THR A 120 -0.83 -10.61 -33.05
CA THR A 120 -1.85 -10.88 -34.07
C THR A 120 -1.62 -10.12 -35.37
N LYS A 121 -0.87 -9.00 -35.34
CA LYS A 121 -0.60 -8.15 -36.52
C LYS A 121 0.72 -8.52 -37.21
N GLY A 122 1.71 -9.03 -36.46
CA GLY A 122 3.02 -9.48 -36.93
C GLY A 122 3.14 -11.01 -37.05
N THR A 123 2.62 -11.57 -38.14
CA THR A 123 3.19 -12.77 -38.81
C THR A 123 3.82 -13.89 -37.96
N LYS A 124 3.01 -14.67 -37.21
CA LYS A 124 3.10 -16.16 -37.10
C LYS A 124 2.03 -16.72 -36.14
N THR A 125 0.88 -17.02 -36.75
CA THR A 125 -0.24 -17.87 -36.31
C THR A 125 0.09 -18.89 -35.22
N VAL A 126 -0.68 -18.88 -34.12
CA VAL A 126 -1.21 -19.98 -33.26
C VAL A 126 -0.37 -21.25 -33.01
N SER A 127 0.33 -21.75 -34.03
CA SER A 127 1.29 -22.85 -34.03
C SER A 127 2.41 -22.71 -32.99
N ALA A 128 3.00 -21.52 -32.81
CA ALA A 128 4.05 -21.30 -31.81
C ALA A 128 3.51 -21.45 -30.36
N TYR A 129 2.24 -21.08 -30.13
CA TYR A 129 1.58 -21.21 -28.83
C TYR A 129 1.23 -22.68 -28.51
N LEU A 130 0.75 -23.44 -29.51
CA LEU A 130 0.48 -24.87 -29.36
C LEU A 130 1.77 -25.68 -29.12
N GLN A 131 2.89 -25.29 -29.73
CA GLN A 131 4.16 -25.98 -29.56
C GLN A 131 4.76 -25.74 -28.16
N HIS A 132 4.61 -24.53 -27.60
CA HIS A 132 5.03 -24.23 -26.22
C HIS A 132 4.11 -24.84 -25.15
N ALA A 133 2.80 -24.93 -25.42
CA ALA A 133 1.86 -25.61 -24.54
C ALA A 133 2.06 -27.14 -24.54
N LYS A 134 2.41 -27.72 -25.70
CA LYS A 134 2.65 -29.17 -25.84
C LYS A 134 3.97 -29.61 -25.22
N SER A 135 5.05 -28.83 -25.32
CA SER A 135 6.35 -29.20 -24.74
C SER A 135 6.37 -29.24 -23.21
N ARG A 136 5.46 -28.53 -22.53
CA ARG A 136 5.31 -28.56 -21.07
C ARG A 136 4.45 -29.73 -20.55
N SER A 137 3.74 -30.44 -21.43
CA SER A 137 2.95 -31.63 -21.06
C SER A 137 3.79 -32.91 -21.08
N ASP A 138 4.86 -32.96 -21.86
CA ASP A 138 5.71 -34.16 -22.04
C ASP A 138 6.93 -34.18 -21.09
N THR A 139 6.93 -33.38 -20.02
CA THR A 139 7.98 -33.41 -18.98
C THR A 139 7.39 -33.51 -17.57
N MET A 140 6.31 -34.30 -17.43
CA MET A 140 5.99 -34.98 -16.19
C MET A 140 6.73 -36.31 -16.12
#